data_AF-A0A166EWM5-F1
#
_entry.id   AF-A0A166EWM5-F1
#
_cell.length_a   1.000
_cell.length_b   1.000
_cell.length_c   1.000
_cell.angle_alpha   90.00
_cell.angle_beta   90.00
_cell.angle_gamma   90.00
#
_symmetry.space_group_name_H-M   'P 1'
#
loop_
_entity.id
_entity.type
_entity.pdbx_description
1 polymer ?
#
loop_
_entity_poly.entity_id
_entity_poly.type
_entity_poly.pdbx_seq_one_letter_code
_entity_poly.pdbx_strand_id
1 'polypeptide(L)'
;MEQLKALSMLPRSLRANDTSQLPDQLFKAELEENPADTLQRIRDLYAAESRGECDGLYLSMTLLHLEWALEFPQELAVGVWSTLMKHGLAEMYIGAVLAEDFFTHYKASATTIVRGLANLADGCLEMKDIESAKFMLSRCSEVFETIWEHRHALKHADTDPNESAFAYIVFHFSNAHHVIRGYTAGPDTYIPHVALYCWMHLPIQDNRDHALRGMRFVSDPKRTSSKQTLSGFTQTVVIDTLGGDAVLSRFEQHLETITNDKPADAIEVLGVMSCLVKHPAMYKTFQSRDTFRRIVEYLNRRIRSGTELVALEIEKRWTEWELSLPHFELVTEDLSNALTNKDMSHVTLRGEDAVMFLARGAEWVSRRVTREKHHQIEYALRIYGFWATAPEWRAVFPRRLVDGLIRGTRQEWLPTLDALRAGAYRIHRPGESYSNLVAAWTTFGTTLGLDEGKERKRLENEKRKLCSYQSCRFSRAVPEVAPMICKGCGDAWYCGRDCQRGDWKVHKQACGKRLK
;
A
#
# COMPACT_ATOMS: atom_id res chain seq x y z
N MET A 1 29.74 -19.19 -17.62
CA MET A 1 30.24 -19.02 -16.22
C MET A 1 31.54 -18.21 -16.13
N GLU A 2 32.48 -18.34 -17.06
CA GLU A 2 33.72 -17.52 -17.05
C GLU A 2 33.48 -16.03 -17.40
N GLN A 3 32.51 -15.71 -18.26
CA GLN A 3 32.09 -14.32 -18.51
C GLN A 3 31.39 -13.66 -17.30
N LEU A 4 30.71 -14.45 -16.45
CA LEU A 4 30.16 -13.97 -15.16
C LEU A 4 31.25 -13.77 -14.09
N LYS A 5 32.37 -14.50 -14.18
CA LYS A 5 33.55 -14.28 -13.34
C LYS A 5 34.30 -13.00 -13.72
N ALA A 6 34.33 -12.62 -15.00
CA ALA A 6 34.95 -11.37 -15.46
C ALA A 6 34.24 -10.13 -14.89
N LEU A 7 32.91 -10.14 -14.78
CA LEU A 7 32.16 -9.08 -14.11
C LEU A 7 32.44 -9.02 -12.60
N SER A 8 32.72 -10.17 -11.95
CA SER A 8 33.04 -10.26 -10.51
C SER A 8 34.45 -9.82 -10.10
N MET A 9 35.34 -9.60 -11.08
CA MET A 9 36.75 -9.26 -10.89
C MET A 9 37.05 -7.77 -11.05
N LEU A 10 36.04 -6.94 -11.36
CA LEU A 10 36.20 -5.49 -11.31
C LEU A 10 36.42 -5.02 -9.87
N PRO A 11 37.36 -4.07 -9.63
CA PRO A 11 37.67 -3.54 -8.30
C PRO A 11 36.41 -3.15 -7.51
N ARG A 12 36.39 -3.44 -6.20
CA ARG A 12 35.29 -3.06 -5.29
C ARG A 12 34.97 -1.57 -5.29
N SER A 13 35.88 -0.71 -5.78
CA SER A 13 35.65 0.72 -5.98
C SER A 13 34.72 1.06 -7.16
N LEU A 14 34.38 0.08 -8.03
CA LEU A 14 33.43 0.23 -9.13
C LEU A 14 32.04 -0.35 -8.81
N ARG A 15 31.81 -0.83 -7.58
CA ARG A 15 30.51 -1.39 -7.16
C ARG A 15 29.92 -0.58 -6.01
N ALA A 16 28.87 0.15 -6.35
CA ALA A 16 27.90 0.76 -5.43
C ALA A 16 28.50 1.78 -4.45
N ASN A 17 28.67 3.01 -4.94
CA ASN A 17 28.49 4.31 -4.25
C ASN A 17 29.10 5.48 -5.02
N ASP A 18 29.72 5.21 -6.18
CA ASP A 18 30.27 6.25 -7.05
C ASP A 18 29.43 6.38 -8.33
N THR A 19 28.17 6.80 -8.19
CA THR A 19 27.32 7.29 -9.29
C THR A 19 27.79 8.65 -9.82
N SER A 20 29.05 9.03 -9.56
CA SER A 20 29.65 10.28 -10.04
C SER A 20 30.32 10.15 -11.42
N GLN A 21 30.33 8.97 -12.03
CA GLN A 21 30.50 8.90 -13.48
C GLN A 21 29.19 9.38 -14.09
N LEU A 22 29.11 10.71 -14.25
CA LEU A 22 28.14 11.44 -15.05
C LEU A 22 27.85 10.70 -16.36
N PRO A 23 26.67 10.93 -17.00
CA PRO A 23 26.49 10.57 -18.40
C PRO A 23 27.76 10.98 -19.14
N ASP A 24 28.32 10.09 -19.97
CA ASP A 24 29.49 10.43 -20.76
C ASP A 24 29.20 11.78 -21.41
N GLN A 25 29.89 12.83 -20.93
CA GLN A 25 29.61 14.20 -21.37
C GLN A 25 29.79 14.31 -22.88
N LEU A 26 30.59 13.41 -23.46
CA LEU A 26 30.74 13.24 -24.89
C LEU A 26 29.46 12.73 -25.55
N PHE A 27 28.80 11.71 -25.01
CA PHE A 27 27.53 11.22 -25.55
C PHE A 27 26.44 12.29 -25.46
N LYS A 28 26.32 13.00 -24.31
CA LYS A 28 25.36 14.10 -24.18
C LYS A 28 25.65 15.21 -25.19
N ALA A 29 26.91 15.64 -25.30
CA ALA A 29 27.30 16.67 -26.26
C ALA A 29 27.00 16.24 -27.70
N GLU A 30 27.28 14.98 -28.06
CA GLU A 30 26.98 14.43 -29.38
C GLU A 30 25.47 14.37 -29.66
N LEU A 31 24.67 13.93 -28.68
CA LEU A 31 23.22 13.90 -28.77
C LEU A 31 22.64 15.31 -28.96
N GLU A 32 23.22 16.32 -28.32
CA GLU A 32 22.80 17.72 -28.45
C GLU A 32 23.26 18.35 -29.77
N GLU A 33 24.44 17.99 -30.27
CA GLU A 33 24.98 18.48 -31.53
C GLU A 33 24.23 17.91 -32.73
N ASN A 34 24.03 16.58 -32.77
CA ASN A 34 23.43 15.86 -33.89
C ASN A 34 22.43 14.79 -33.40
N PRO A 35 21.25 15.18 -32.86
CA PRO A 35 20.28 14.25 -32.28
C PRO A 35 19.74 13.23 -33.29
N ALA A 36 19.49 13.64 -34.53
CA ALA A 36 18.98 12.76 -35.59
C ALA A 36 19.99 11.68 -35.98
N ASP A 37 21.25 12.06 -36.20
CA ASP A 37 22.32 11.14 -36.57
C ASP A 37 22.68 10.20 -35.41
N THR A 38 22.69 10.71 -34.18
CA THR A 38 22.89 9.90 -32.97
C THR A 38 21.80 8.83 -32.85
N LEU A 39 20.53 9.20 -33.06
CA LEU A 39 19.42 8.25 -33.04
C LEU A 39 19.53 7.23 -34.18
N GLN A 40 19.90 7.66 -35.39
CA GLN A 40 20.11 6.75 -36.51
C GLN A 40 21.20 5.74 -36.21
N ARG A 41 22.33 6.16 -35.62
CA ARG A 41 23.40 5.26 -35.19
C ARG A 41 22.90 4.23 -34.17
N ILE A 42 22.07 4.63 -33.20
CA ILE A 42 21.51 3.70 -32.22
C ILE A 42 20.63 2.63 -32.90
N ARG A 43 19.85 3.01 -33.92
CA ARG A 43 19.09 2.05 -34.73
C ARG A 43 19.99 1.10 -35.49
N ASP A 44 21.06 1.61 -36.09
CA ASP A 44 22.03 0.80 -36.83
C ASP A 44 22.70 -0.21 -35.90
N LEU A 45 23.06 0.19 -34.68
CA LEU A 45 23.57 -0.70 -33.63
C LEU A 45 22.54 -1.75 -33.22
N TYR A 46 21.28 -1.35 -33.02
CA TYR A 46 20.20 -2.27 -32.68
C TYR A 46 19.96 -3.32 -33.78
N ALA A 47 19.99 -2.90 -35.05
CA ALA A 47 19.85 -3.78 -36.20
C ALA A 47 21.08 -4.67 -36.41
N ALA A 48 22.30 -4.19 -36.13
CA ALA A 48 23.50 -5.01 -36.16
C ALA A 48 23.49 -6.06 -35.04
N GLU A 49 23.02 -5.71 -33.84
CA GLU A 49 22.86 -6.65 -32.73
C GLU A 49 21.86 -7.76 -33.07
N SER A 50 20.71 -7.44 -33.67
CA SER A 50 19.72 -8.47 -34.06
C SER A 50 20.26 -9.49 -35.08
N ARG A 51 21.28 -9.09 -35.86
CA ARG A 51 21.99 -9.98 -36.80
C ARG A 51 23.20 -10.69 -36.18
N GLY A 52 23.53 -10.39 -34.92
CA GLY A 52 24.74 -10.89 -34.26
C GLY A 52 26.04 -10.29 -34.81
N GLU A 53 25.96 -9.11 -35.42
CA GLU A 53 27.10 -8.40 -36.04
C GLU A 53 27.76 -7.39 -35.08
N CYS A 54 27.16 -7.12 -33.92
CA CYS A 54 27.66 -6.16 -32.93
C CYS A 54 27.92 -6.83 -31.57
N ASP A 55 28.71 -6.14 -30.75
CA ASP A 55 28.84 -6.46 -29.32
C ASP A 55 27.69 -5.82 -28.55
N GLY A 56 26.78 -6.65 -28.04
CA GLY A 56 25.64 -6.18 -27.24
C GLY A 56 26.02 -5.33 -26.02
N LEU A 57 27.27 -5.38 -25.55
CA LEU A 57 27.76 -4.48 -24.52
C LEU A 57 27.80 -3.01 -25.00
N TYR A 58 28.22 -2.76 -26.24
CA TYR A 58 28.31 -1.41 -26.78
C TYR A 58 26.92 -0.79 -27.00
N LEU A 59 25.98 -1.58 -27.53
CA LEU A 59 24.58 -1.17 -27.63
C LEU A 59 24.00 -0.89 -26.24
N SER A 60 24.22 -1.76 -25.26
CA SER A 60 23.73 -1.59 -23.89
C SER A 60 24.25 -0.30 -23.24
N MET A 61 25.54 0.01 -23.41
CA MET A 61 26.13 1.25 -22.90
C MET A 61 25.54 2.49 -23.57
N THR A 62 25.32 2.43 -24.89
CA THR A 62 24.74 3.56 -25.64
C THR A 62 23.28 3.79 -25.24
N LEU A 63 22.51 2.72 -25.08
CA LEU A 63 21.13 2.79 -24.57
C LEU A 63 21.08 3.30 -23.13
N LEU A 64 22.06 2.97 -22.29
CA LEU A 64 22.14 3.46 -20.91
C LEU A 64 22.39 4.97 -20.87
N HIS A 65 23.30 5.49 -21.70
CA HIS A 65 23.51 6.94 -21.79
C HIS A 65 22.26 7.67 -22.33
N LEU A 66 21.56 7.07 -23.29
CA LEU A 66 20.29 7.59 -23.78
C LEU A 66 19.21 7.55 -22.70
N GLU A 67 19.08 6.45 -21.94
CA GLU A 67 18.15 6.33 -20.80
C GLU A 67 18.34 7.48 -19.82
N TRP A 68 19.57 7.79 -19.44
CA TRP A 68 19.91 8.88 -18.52
C TRP A 68 19.58 10.26 -19.10
N ALA A 69 19.86 10.47 -20.39
CA ALA A 69 19.48 11.71 -21.07
C ALA A 69 17.96 11.92 -21.09
N LEU A 70 17.18 10.83 -21.11
CA LEU A 70 15.71 10.85 -21.10
C LEU A 70 15.10 10.95 -19.70
N GLU A 71 15.86 10.64 -18.63
CA GLU A 71 15.41 10.83 -17.25
C GLU A 71 15.29 12.32 -16.89
N PHE A 72 16.12 13.17 -17.51
CA PHE A 72 16.14 14.62 -17.29
C PHE A 72 16.00 15.39 -18.61
N PRO A 73 14.86 15.27 -19.32
CA PRO A 73 14.68 15.87 -20.64
C PRO A 73 14.79 17.41 -20.64
N GLN A 74 14.53 18.05 -19.51
CA GLN A 74 14.72 19.49 -19.27
C GLN A 74 16.19 19.94 -19.28
N GLU A 75 17.13 19.01 -19.09
CA GLU A 75 18.57 19.31 -19.17
C GLU A 75 19.13 19.21 -20.59
N LEU A 76 18.33 18.77 -21.56
CA LEU A 76 18.71 18.74 -22.96
C LEU A 76 18.61 20.14 -23.57
N ALA A 77 19.52 20.44 -24.51
CA ALA A 77 19.44 21.68 -25.28
C ALA A 77 18.05 21.86 -25.97
N VAL A 78 17.64 23.12 -26.14
CA VAL A 78 16.33 23.47 -26.70
C VAL A 78 16.16 22.84 -28.09
N GLY A 79 15.08 22.09 -28.27
CA GLY A 79 14.74 21.46 -29.55
C GLY A 79 15.30 20.04 -29.73
N VAL A 80 16.24 19.58 -28.89
CA VAL A 80 16.78 18.21 -28.95
C VAL A 80 15.67 17.18 -28.72
N TRP A 81 14.87 17.34 -27.67
CA TRP A 81 13.71 16.48 -27.39
C TRP A 81 12.77 16.37 -28.60
N SER A 82 12.30 17.51 -29.13
CA SER A 82 11.39 17.54 -30.28
C SER A 82 12.01 16.90 -31.51
N THR A 83 13.32 17.07 -31.71
CA THR A 83 14.04 16.46 -32.83
C THR A 83 14.11 14.94 -32.68
N LEU A 84 14.43 14.43 -31.49
CA LEU A 84 14.45 12.99 -31.23
C LEU A 84 13.07 12.35 -31.46
N MET A 85 12.01 12.96 -30.93
CA MET A 85 10.64 12.45 -31.12
C MET A 85 10.23 12.49 -32.59
N LYS A 86 10.50 13.59 -33.30
CA LYS A 86 10.24 13.73 -34.75
C LYS A 86 10.98 12.67 -35.57
N HIS A 87 12.19 12.30 -35.15
CA HIS A 87 12.99 11.29 -35.85
C HIS A 87 12.66 9.86 -35.43
N GLY A 88 11.63 9.63 -34.62
CA GLY A 88 11.06 8.32 -34.35
C GLY A 88 11.63 7.62 -33.11
N LEU A 89 12.04 8.37 -32.09
CA LEU A 89 12.62 7.79 -30.87
C LEU A 89 11.64 6.84 -30.16
N ALA A 90 10.35 7.21 -30.08
CA ALA A 90 9.32 6.37 -29.49
C ALA A 90 9.12 5.07 -30.27
N GLU A 91 9.08 5.15 -31.60
CA GLU A 91 8.96 4.01 -32.52
C GLU A 91 10.11 3.03 -32.33
N MET A 92 11.33 3.53 -32.12
CA MET A 92 12.49 2.68 -31.86
C MET A 92 12.31 1.86 -30.58
N TYR A 93 12.00 2.51 -29.45
CA TYR A 93 11.82 1.80 -28.18
C TYR A 93 10.61 0.85 -28.20
N ILE A 94 9.48 1.28 -28.78
CA ILE A 94 8.30 0.44 -28.93
C ILE A 94 8.61 -0.76 -29.82
N GLY A 95 9.22 -0.53 -30.99
CA GLY A 95 9.62 -1.59 -31.91
C GLY A 95 10.58 -2.59 -31.28
N ALA A 96 11.50 -2.12 -30.43
CA ALA A 96 12.42 -2.99 -29.71
C ALA A 96 11.70 -3.92 -28.73
N VAL A 97 10.73 -3.42 -27.96
CA VAL A 97 9.94 -4.25 -27.03
C VAL A 97 9.01 -5.22 -27.77
N LEU A 98 8.49 -4.83 -28.94
CA LEU A 98 7.60 -5.65 -29.76
C LEU A 98 8.35 -6.70 -30.61
N ALA A 99 9.68 -6.72 -30.61
CA ALA A 99 10.44 -7.73 -31.33
C ALA A 99 10.20 -9.13 -30.75
N GLU A 100 9.99 -10.14 -31.60
CA GLU A 100 9.69 -11.52 -31.18
C GLU A 100 10.78 -12.11 -30.28
N ASP A 101 12.02 -11.67 -30.45
CA ASP A 101 13.20 -12.11 -29.72
C ASP A 101 13.59 -11.17 -28.56
N PHE A 102 12.75 -10.19 -28.20
CA PHE A 102 13.06 -9.17 -27.19
C PHE A 102 13.58 -9.78 -25.88
N PHE A 103 12.89 -10.76 -25.32
CA PHE A 103 13.27 -11.39 -24.04
C PHE A 103 14.35 -12.47 -24.15
N THR A 104 14.66 -12.94 -25.37
CA THR A 104 15.66 -14.00 -25.60
C THR A 104 17.00 -13.43 -26.02
N HIS A 105 17.00 -12.50 -26.98
CA HIS A 105 18.20 -11.95 -27.60
C HIS A 105 18.73 -10.75 -26.80
N TYR A 106 17.84 -9.88 -26.33
CA TYR A 106 18.22 -8.62 -25.67
C TYR A 106 18.27 -8.71 -24.15
N LYS A 107 18.52 -9.88 -23.57
CA LYS A 107 18.42 -10.07 -22.11
C LYS A 107 19.23 -9.05 -21.29
N ALA A 108 20.41 -8.65 -21.77
CA ALA A 108 21.26 -7.67 -21.10
C ALA A 108 20.75 -6.22 -21.25
N SER A 109 20.07 -5.90 -22.35
CA SER A 109 19.60 -4.54 -22.66
C SER A 109 18.09 -4.35 -22.39
N ALA A 110 17.34 -5.42 -22.12
CA ALA A 110 15.89 -5.38 -21.97
C ALA A 110 15.45 -4.40 -20.87
N THR A 111 16.15 -4.37 -19.74
CA THR A 111 15.89 -3.42 -18.64
C THR A 111 16.14 -1.98 -19.08
N THR A 112 17.26 -1.70 -19.74
CA THR A 112 17.61 -0.36 -20.26
C THR A 112 16.61 0.10 -21.32
N ILE A 113 16.17 -0.79 -22.22
CA ILE A 113 15.14 -0.49 -23.23
C ILE A 113 13.81 -0.14 -22.55
N VAL A 114 13.39 -0.94 -21.57
CA VAL A 114 12.15 -0.72 -20.82
C VAL A 114 12.19 0.56 -19.99
N ARG A 115 13.34 0.87 -19.37
CA ARG A 115 13.54 2.14 -18.64
C ARG A 115 13.55 3.35 -19.56
N GLY A 116 14.26 3.28 -20.69
CA GLY A 116 14.22 4.34 -21.68
C GLY A 116 12.80 4.60 -22.19
N LEU A 117 12.01 3.54 -22.42
CA LEU A 117 10.60 3.67 -22.78
C LEU A 117 9.74 4.27 -21.64
N ALA A 118 10.02 3.94 -20.39
CA ALA A 118 9.37 4.54 -19.23
C ALA A 118 9.70 6.04 -19.09
N ASN A 119 10.98 6.40 -19.22
CA ASN A 119 11.46 7.79 -19.21
C ASN A 119 10.87 8.60 -20.37
N LEU A 120 10.66 7.99 -21.55
CA LEU A 120 9.94 8.65 -22.64
C LEU A 120 8.50 9.01 -22.25
N ALA A 121 7.79 8.11 -21.58
CA ALA A 121 6.41 8.35 -21.17
C ALA A 121 6.31 9.50 -20.17
N ASP A 122 7.24 9.57 -19.20
CA ASP A 122 7.30 10.66 -18.22
C ASP A 122 7.76 11.97 -18.85
N GLY A 123 8.84 11.92 -19.64
CA GLY A 123 9.41 13.07 -20.31
C GLY A 123 8.44 13.72 -21.29
N CYS A 124 7.56 12.96 -21.96
CA CYS A 124 6.48 13.55 -22.77
C CYS A 124 5.55 14.43 -21.93
N LEU A 125 5.24 14.05 -20.68
CA LEU A 125 4.40 14.85 -19.79
C LEU A 125 5.14 16.09 -19.28
N GLU A 126 6.40 15.93 -18.88
CA GLU A 126 7.24 17.03 -18.38
C GLU A 126 7.47 18.10 -19.45
N MET A 127 7.84 17.66 -20.66
CA MET A 127 8.06 18.53 -21.82
C MET A 127 6.75 19.00 -22.48
N LYS A 128 5.60 18.58 -21.96
CA LYS A 128 4.26 18.87 -22.52
C LYS A 128 4.10 18.47 -23.98
N ASP A 129 4.79 17.41 -24.39
CA ASP A 129 4.69 16.80 -25.72
C ASP A 129 3.51 15.82 -25.78
N ILE A 130 2.31 16.42 -25.84
CA ILE A 130 1.04 15.69 -25.78
C ILE A 130 0.84 14.76 -26.99
N GLU A 131 1.35 15.12 -28.17
CA GLU A 131 1.18 14.31 -29.37
C GLU A 131 2.03 13.04 -29.31
N SER A 132 3.29 13.14 -28.86
CA SER A 132 4.12 11.97 -28.60
C SER A 132 3.55 11.07 -27.50
N ALA A 133 3.04 11.66 -26.41
CA ALA A 133 2.37 10.88 -25.36
C ALA A 133 1.14 10.12 -25.90
N LYS A 134 0.31 10.77 -26.73
CA LYS A 134 -0.83 10.12 -27.40
C LYS A 134 -0.38 8.99 -28.32
N PHE A 135 0.70 9.20 -29.08
CA PHE A 135 1.27 8.16 -29.94
C PHE A 135 1.69 6.94 -29.12
N MET A 136 2.48 7.13 -28.06
CA MET A 136 2.89 6.04 -27.17
C MET A 136 1.70 5.31 -26.55
N LEU A 137 0.69 6.06 -26.07
CA LEU A 137 -0.53 5.48 -25.50
C LEU A 137 -1.40 4.77 -26.53
N SER A 138 -1.28 5.08 -27.83
CA SER A 138 -1.99 4.35 -28.88
C SER A 138 -1.41 2.95 -29.13
N ARG A 139 -0.14 2.74 -28.75
CA ARG A 139 0.59 1.47 -28.88
C ARG A 139 0.75 0.73 -27.54
N CYS A 140 0.23 1.28 -26.44
CA CYS A 140 0.47 0.75 -25.10
C CYS A 140 -0.08 -0.67 -24.91
N SER A 141 -1.24 -1.00 -25.48
CA SER A 141 -1.81 -2.35 -25.36
C SER A 141 -0.88 -3.41 -25.95
N GLU A 142 -0.31 -3.16 -27.14
CA GLU A 142 0.61 -4.10 -27.80
C GLU A 142 1.90 -4.29 -26.99
N VAL A 143 2.46 -3.19 -26.46
CA VAL A 143 3.67 -3.22 -25.63
C VAL A 143 3.44 -4.04 -24.36
N PHE A 144 2.37 -3.74 -23.62
CA PHE A 144 2.09 -4.41 -22.36
C PHE A 144 1.56 -5.85 -22.54
N GLU A 145 0.87 -6.15 -23.64
CA GLU A 145 0.51 -7.51 -24.04
C GLU A 145 1.77 -8.34 -24.28
N THR A 146 2.73 -7.82 -25.05
CA THR A 146 4.02 -8.49 -25.32
C THR A 146 4.79 -8.77 -24.02
N ILE A 147 4.88 -7.79 -23.11
CA ILE A 147 5.50 -7.96 -21.80
C ILE A 147 4.75 -9.02 -20.96
N TRP A 148 3.42 -9.03 -21.02
CA TRP A 148 2.58 -9.96 -20.29
C TRP A 148 2.71 -11.41 -20.80
N GLU A 149 2.77 -11.62 -22.11
CA GLU A 149 2.98 -12.93 -22.72
C GLU A 149 4.32 -13.53 -22.29
N HIS A 150 5.33 -12.68 -22.13
CA HIS A 150 6.67 -13.06 -21.68
C HIS A 150 6.92 -12.85 -20.17
N ARG A 151 5.85 -12.72 -19.36
CA ARG A 151 5.95 -12.42 -17.92
C ARG A 151 6.93 -13.32 -17.14
N HIS A 152 7.05 -14.59 -17.53
CA HIS A 152 7.97 -15.54 -16.90
C HIS A 152 9.45 -15.15 -17.07
N ALA A 153 9.81 -14.46 -18.14
CA ALA A 153 11.15 -13.95 -18.40
C ALA A 153 11.52 -12.73 -17.56
N LEU A 154 10.53 -11.98 -17.03
CA LEU A 154 10.78 -10.72 -16.31
C LEU A 154 11.66 -10.91 -15.08
N LYS A 155 11.49 -12.01 -14.33
CA LYS A 155 12.35 -12.31 -13.16
C LYS A 155 13.83 -12.47 -13.50
N HIS A 156 14.12 -12.86 -14.75
CA HIS A 156 15.48 -13.09 -15.21
C HIS A 156 16.06 -11.89 -15.96
N ALA A 157 15.19 -11.08 -16.56
CA ALA A 157 15.57 -9.83 -17.22
C ALA A 157 15.81 -8.73 -16.17
N ASP A 158 14.96 -8.64 -15.15
CA ASP A 158 15.03 -7.61 -14.13
C ASP A 158 16.07 -7.95 -13.05
N THR A 159 17.31 -7.55 -13.32
CA THR A 159 18.45 -7.82 -12.44
C THR A 159 18.81 -6.66 -11.52
N ASP A 160 18.18 -5.49 -11.68
CA ASP A 160 18.50 -4.34 -10.82
C ASP A 160 17.94 -4.59 -9.42
N PRO A 161 18.79 -4.62 -8.38
CA PRO A 161 18.32 -4.81 -7.01
C PRO A 161 17.50 -3.62 -6.52
N ASN A 162 17.73 -2.40 -6.98
CA ASN A 162 17.15 -1.20 -6.37
C ASN A 162 15.77 -0.88 -6.94
N GLU A 163 15.62 -0.95 -8.27
CA GLU A 163 14.39 -0.52 -8.94
C GLU A 163 14.07 -1.39 -10.16
N SER A 164 12.89 -2.00 -10.12
CA SER A 164 12.37 -2.79 -11.23
C SER A 164 12.03 -1.92 -12.44
N ALA A 165 12.74 -2.14 -13.56
CA ALA A 165 12.43 -1.46 -14.83
C ALA A 165 10.96 -1.68 -15.25
N PHE A 166 10.43 -2.88 -15.00
CA PHE A 166 9.07 -3.25 -15.37
C PHE A 166 8.01 -2.65 -14.42
N ALA A 167 8.30 -2.47 -13.14
CA ALA A 167 7.43 -1.69 -12.25
C ALA A 167 7.44 -0.21 -12.62
N TYR A 168 8.59 0.30 -13.04
CA TYR A 168 8.81 1.69 -13.43
C TYR A 168 8.05 2.05 -14.72
N ILE A 169 8.10 1.21 -15.77
CA ILE A 169 7.29 1.43 -16.98
C ILE A 169 5.79 1.37 -16.70
N VAL A 170 5.34 0.45 -15.84
CA VAL A 170 3.93 0.38 -15.41
C VAL A 170 3.50 1.70 -14.80
N PHE A 171 4.29 2.26 -13.89
CA PHE A 171 4.00 3.50 -13.20
C PHE A 171 3.85 4.67 -14.18
N HIS A 172 4.83 4.87 -15.07
CA HIS A 172 4.88 6.02 -15.96
C HIS A 172 3.81 5.95 -17.04
N PHE A 173 3.57 4.77 -17.64
CA PHE A 173 2.46 4.62 -18.58
C PHE A 173 1.10 4.77 -17.91
N SER A 174 0.93 4.30 -16.67
CA SER A 174 -0.31 4.52 -15.92
C SER A 174 -0.56 6.00 -15.66
N ASN A 175 0.50 6.74 -15.31
CA ASN A 175 0.44 8.18 -15.07
C ASN A 175 0.12 8.94 -16.37
N ALA A 176 0.85 8.65 -17.45
CA ALA A 176 0.63 9.23 -18.77
C ALA A 176 -0.80 8.96 -19.26
N HIS A 177 -1.28 7.73 -19.12
CA HIS A 177 -2.66 7.38 -19.48
C HIS A 177 -3.67 8.22 -18.69
N HIS A 178 -3.49 8.35 -17.37
CA HIS A 178 -4.38 9.15 -16.53
C HIS A 178 -4.39 10.63 -16.93
N VAL A 179 -3.20 11.23 -17.13
CA VAL A 179 -3.05 12.65 -17.48
C VAL A 179 -3.63 12.94 -18.87
N ILE A 180 -3.34 12.11 -19.87
CA ILE A 180 -3.73 12.35 -21.27
C ILE A 180 -5.17 11.96 -21.55
N ARG A 181 -5.67 10.86 -20.97
CA ARG A 181 -7.03 10.36 -21.23
C ARG A 181 -8.05 10.83 -20.19
N GLY A 182 -7.61 11.33 -19.04
CA GLY A 182 -8.47 11.78 -17.94
C GLY A 182 -9.05 10.65 -17.07
N TYR A 183 -8.65 9.40 -17.34
CA TYR A 183 -9.02 8.20 -16.59
C TYR A 183 -7.86 7.19 -16.59
N THR A 184 -7.83 6.30 -15.60
CA THR A 184 -6.79 5.28 -15.38
C THR A 184 -6.76 4.20 -16.45
N ALA A 185 -5.60 3.59 -16.70
CA ALA A 185 -5.42 2.47 -17.64
C ALA A 185 -5.98 1.17 -17.07
N GLY A 186 -6.76 0.41 -17.84
CA GLY A 186 -7.47 -0.78 -17.35
C GLY A 186 -7.17 -2.01 -18.20
N PRO A 187 -7.97 -3.09 -18.08
CA PRO A 187 -7.54 -4.40 -18.52
C PRO A 187 -7.21 -4.51 -20.01
N ASP A 188 -7.90 -3.76 -20.86
CA ASP A 188 -7.67 -3.65 -22.31
C ASP A 188 -6.28 -3.12 -22.69
N THR A 189 -5.63 -2.37 -21.79
CA THR A 189 -4.28 -1.85 -22.01
C THR A 189 -3.18 -2.81 -21.59
N TYR A 190 -3.51 -3.95 -20.98
CA TYR A 190 -2.57 -4.88 -20.31
C TYR A 190 -1.70 -4.29 -19.19
N ILE A 191 -1.69 -2.97 -18.97
CA ILE A 191 -0.99 -2.31 -17.86
C ILE A 191 -1.32 -2.95 -16.50
N PRO A 192 -2.60 -3.20 -16.14
CA PRO A 192 -2.89 -3.84 -14.86
C PRO A 192 -2.43 -5.30 -14.75
N HIS A 193 -2.30 -6.00 -15.89
CA HIS A 193 -1.81 -7.38 -15.90
C HIS A 193 -0.33 -7.42 -15.50
N VAL A 194 0.49 -6.61 -16.19
CA VAL A 194 1.92 -6.48 -15.90
C VAL A 194 2.14 -5.88 -14.51
N ALA A 195 1.35 -4.87 -14.12
CA ALA A 195 1.39 -4.27 -12.79
C ALA A 195 1.29 -5.32 -11.66
N LEU A 196 0.26 -6.17 -11.72
CA LEU A 196 0.05 -7.16 -10.67
C LEU A 196 1.12 -8.26 -10.71
N TYR A 197 1.62 -8.64 -11.88
CA TYR A 197 2.73 -9.58 -11.99
C TYR A 197 4.02 -9.02 -11.38
N CYS A 198 4.40 -7.80 -11.74
CA CYS A 198 5.57 -7.12 -11.20
C CYS A 198 5.51 -7.07 -9.67
N TRP A 199 4.35 -6.68 -9.13
CA TRP A 199 4.11 -6.65 -7.68
C TRP A 199 4.28 -8.01 -6.97
N MET A 200 3.77 -9.07 -7.60
CA MET A 200 3.79 -10.42 -7.06
C MET A 200 5.18 -11.07 -7.12
N HIS A 201 5.97 -10.76 -8.13
CA HIS A 201 7.06 -11.63 -8.55
C HIS A 201 8.43 -10.95 -8.64
N LEU A 202 8.46 -9.63 -8.74
CA LEU A 202 9.71 -8.87 -8.76
C LEU A 202 10.05 -8.42 -7.34
N PRO A 203 11.35 -8.32 -7.01
CA PRO A 203 11.78 -7.94 -5.67
C PRO A 203 11.29 -6.53 -5.33
N ILE A 204 10.58 -6.40 -4.21
CA ILE A 204 10.24 -5.11 -3.61
C ILE A 204 11.45 -4.71 -2.77
N GLN A 205 12.29 -3.81 -3.29
CA GLN A 205 13.46 -3.32 -2.54
C GLN A 205 13.34 -1.84 -2.21
N ASP A 206 12.90 -1.00 -3.16
CA ASP A 206 12.53 0.36 -2.81
C ASP A 206 11.14 0.41 -2.18
N ASN A 207 11.07 1.34 -1.26
CA ASN A 207 9.99 1.72 -0.39
C ASN A 207 8.79 2.37 -1.09
N ARG A 208 8.68 2.21 -2.40
CA ARG A 208 7.60 2.74 -3.21
C ARG A 208 7.14 1.63 -4.14
N ASP A 209 5.94 1.14 -3.90
CA ASP A 209 5.37 0.10 -4.74
C ASP A 209 4.75 0.73 -5.99
N HIS A 210 5.62 1.10 -6.94
CA HIS A 210 5.25 1.70 -8.20
C HIS A 210 4.34 0.80 -9.04
N ALA A 211 4.45 -0.53 -8.88
CA ALA A 211 3.69 -1.51 -9.64
C ALA A 211 2.19 -1.41 -9.37
N LEU A 212 1.74 -1.31 -8.11
CA LEU A 212 0.32 -1.26 -7.78
C LEU A 212 -0.41 -0.01 -8.34
N ARG A 213 0.31 1.03 -8.76
CA ARG A 213 -0.34 2.18 -9.42
C ARG A 213 -1.02 1.83 -10.74
N GLY A 214 -0.54 0.79 -11.43
CA GLY A 214 -1.21 0.25 -12.62
C GLY A 214 -2.56 -0.43 -12.32
N MET A 215 -2.86 -0.68 -11.05
CA MET A 215 -4.13 -1.27 -10.61
C MET A 215 -5.21 -0.23 -10.26
N ARG A 216 -4.95 1.08 -10.37
CA ARG A 216 -5.91 2.14 -9.98
C ARG A 216 -7.24 2.10 -10.74
N PHE A 217 -7.31 1.41 -11.88
CA PHE A 217 -8.56 1.23 -12.63
C PHE A 217 -9.67 0.55 -11.83
N VAL A 218 -9.31 -0.24 -10.82
CA VAL A 218 -10.30 -0.94 -9.98
C VAL A 218 -11.11 0.00 -9.10
N SER A 219 -10.57 1.18 -8.79
CA SER A 219 -11.16 2.18 -7.89
C SER A 219 -11.48 3.51 -8.57
N ASP A 220 -11.17 3.67 -9.86
CA ASP A 220 -11.38 4.91 -10.60
C ASP A 220 -12.87 5.14 -10.94
N PRO A 221 -13.55 6.14 -10.34
CA PRO A 221 -14.96 6.40 -10.60
C PRO A 221 -15.22 6.93 -12.02
N LYS A 222 -14.21 7.50 -12.69
CA LYS A 222 -14.34 8.00 -14.07
C LYS A 222 -14.28 6.87 -15.08
N ARG A 223 -13.71 5.73 -14.69
CA ARG A 223 -13.69 4.53 -15.49
C ARG A 223 -14.86 3.67 -15.05
N THR A 224 -15.96 3.74 -15.79
CA THR A 224 -17.06 2.77 -15.69
C THR A 224 -16.60 1.42 -16.24
N SER A 225 -15.61 0.80 -15.59
CA SER A 225 -15.31 -0.60 -15.78
C SER A 225 -16.56 -1.36 -15.37
N SER A 226 -17.16 -2.08 -16.32
CA SER A 226 -18.30 -2.91 -15.99
C SER A 226 -17.90 -3.90 -14.90
N LYS A 227 -18.82 -4.25 -13.99
CA LYS A 227 -18.59 -5.31 -13.00
C LYS A 227 -18.10 -6.60 -13.68
N GLN A 228 -18.55 -6.84 -14.91
CA GLN A 228 -18.13 -7.96 -15.75
C GLN A 228 -16.65 -7.87 -16.17
N THR A 229 -16.15 -6.70 -16.54
CA THR A 229 -14.74 -6.49 -16.90
C THR A 229 -13.81 -6.77 -15.72
N LEU A 230 -14.12 -6.23 -14.54
CA LEU A 230 -13.33 -6.50 -13.32
C LEU A 230 -13.41 -7.98 -12.91
N SER A 231 -14.61 -8.58 -13.02
CA SER A 231 -14.80 -10.01 -12.74
C SER A 231 -13.97 -10.89 -13.67
N GLY A 232 -13.97 -10.61 -14.98
CA GLY A 232 -13.17 -11.33 -15.97
C GLY A 232 -11.67 -11.19 -15.73
N PHE A 233 -11.20 -9.97 -15.47
CA PHE A 233 -9.80 -9.74 -15.07
C PHE A 233 -9.43 -10.52 -13.81
N THR A 234 -10.29 -10.48 -12.78
CA THR A 234 -10.02 -11.19 -11.51
C THR A 234 -9.96 -12.70 -11.72
N GLN A 235 -10.86 -13.26 -12.53
CA GLN A 235 -10.83 -14.68 -12.87
C GLN A 235 -9.54 -15.06 -13.61
N THR A 236 -9.30 -14.46 -14.78
CA THR A 236 -8.20 -14.87 -15.66
C THR A 236 -6.82 -14.55 -15.09
N VAL A 237 -6.63 -13.36 -14.53
CA VAL A 237 -5.31 -12.87 -14.12
C VAL A 237 -5.01 -13.25 -12.69
N VAL A 238 -5.93 -12.97 -11.78
CA VAL A 238 -5.68 -13.13 -10.34
C VAL A 238 -5.81 -14.60 -9.92
N ILE A 239 -6.92 -15.24 -10.30
CA ILE A 239 -7.20 -16.61 -9.86
C ILE A 239 -6.46 -17.62 -10.72
N ASP A 240 -6.65 -17.59 -12.04
CA ASP A 240 -6.17 -18.65 -12.93
C ASP A 240 -4.66 -18.55 -13.21
N THR A 241 -4.13 -17.32 -13.30
CA THR A 241 -2.71 -17.11 -13.64
C THR A 241 -1.81 -16.95 -12.42
N LEU A 242 -2.14 -16.05 -11.49
CA LEU A 242 -1.28 -15.73 -10.34
C LEU A 242 -1.57 -16.58 -9.09
N GLY A 243 -2.78 -17.16 -9.01
CA GLY A 243 -3.27 -17.86 -7.83
C GLY A 243 -3.83 -16.89 -6.79
N GLY A 244 -5.15 -16.93 -6.57
CA GLY A 244 -5.83 -16.04 -5.63
C GLY A 244 -5.28 -16.09 -4.20
N ASP A 245 -4.89 -17.28 -3.74
CA ASP A 245 -4.29 -17.48 -2.42
C ASP A 245 -2.90 -16.81 -2.29
N ALA A 246 -2.07 -16.92 -3.34
CA ALA A 246 -0.75 -16.29 -3.38
C ALA A 246 -0.89 -14.76 -3.36
N VAL A 247 -1.86 -14.22 -4.11
CA VAL A 247 -2.15 -12.78 -4.15
C VAL A 247 -2.60 -12.25 -2.79
N LEU A 248 -3.53 -12.94 -2.11
CA LEU A 248 -3.94 -12.54 -0.75
C LEU A 248 -2.81 -12.67 0.27
N SER A 249 -2.02 -13.74 0.19
CA SER A 249 -0.82 -13.92 1.03
C SER A 249 0.16 -12.75 0.86
N ARG A 250 0.34 -12.28 -0.37
CA ARG A 250 1.22 -11.14 -0.67
C ARG A 250 0.66 -9.84 -0.09
N PHE A 251 -0.65 -9.60 -0.18
CA PHE A 251 -1.27 -8.42 0.44
C PHE A 251 -1.11 -8.43 1.96
N GLU A 252 -1.32 -9.58 2.60
CA GLU A 252 -1.12 -9.75 4.04
C GLU A 252 0.32 -9.46 4.45
N GLN A 253 1.29 -10.04 3.75
CA GLN A 253 2.72 -9.77 3.97
C GLN A 253 3.02 -8.27 3.83
N HIS A 254 2.46 -7.62 2.80
CA HIS A 254 2.68 -6.20 2.57
C HIS A 254 2.10 -5.36 3.73
N LEU A 255 0.89 -5.67 4.22
CA LEU A 255 0.30 -5.00 5.39
C LEU A 255 1.12 -5.18 6.67
N GLU A 256 1.85 -6.29 6.81
CA GLU A 256 2.76 -6.54 7.93
C GLU A 256 4.05 -5.70 7.83
N THR A 257 4.55 -5.45 6.62
CA THR A 257 5.81 -4.72 6.39
C THR A 257 5.64 -3.20 6.32
N ILE A 258 4.42 -2.68 6.08
CA ILE A 258 4.20 -1.22 6.02
C ILE A 258 4.58 -0.57 7.36
N THR A 259 5.55 0.34 7.27
CA THR A 259 6.04 1.16 8.38
C THR A 259 5.34 2.52 8.43
N ASN A 260 5.58 3.30 9.49
CA ASN A 260 4.86 4.56 9.65
C ASN A 260 5.19 5.62 8.60
N ASP A 261 6.39 5.54 8.04
CA ASP A 261 6.93 6.49 7.05
C ASP A 261 6.31 6.27 5.65
N LYS A 262 5.59 5.13 5.50
CA LYS A 262 5.08 4.45 4.28
C LYS A 262 3.59 4.57 3.90
N PRO A 263 2.81 5.65 4.12
CA PRO A 263 1.34 5.60 4.01
C PRO A 263 0.79 5.26 2.62
N ALA A 264 1.47 5.67 1.53
CA ALA A 264 0.91 5.58 0.19
C ALA A 264 0.65 4.13 -0.26
N ASP A 265 1.52 3.21 0.15
CA ASP A 265 1.44 1.81 -0.26
C ASP A 265 0.21 1.11 0.36
N ALA A 266 -0.17 1.50 1.58
CA ALA A 266 -1.35 0.96 2.25
C ALA A 266 -2.66 1.27 1.52
N ILE A 267 -2.78 2.49 0.99
CA ILE A 267 -3.96 2.95 0.26
C ILE A 267 -4.14 2.10 -1.00
N GLU A 268 -3.07 1.87 -1.76
CA GLU A 268 -3.13 1.04 -2.97
C GLU A 268 -3.42 -0.42 -2.63
N VAL A 269 -2.74 -1.00 -1.63
CA VAL A 269 -2.99 -2.37 -1.17
C VAL A 269 -4.45 -2.58 -0.75
N LEU A 270 -4.97 -1.74 0.15
CA LEU A 270 -6.33 -1.87 0.66
C LEU A 270 -7.36 -1.62 -0.43
N GLY A 271 -7.13 -0.62 -1.28
CA GLY A 271 -8.00 -0.26 -2.39
C GLY A 271 -8.10 -1.38 -3.43
N VAL A 272 -6.97 -1.90 -3.90
CA VAL A 272 -6.93 -2.99 -4.89
C VAL A 272 -7.54 -4.25 -4.32
N MET A 273 -7.12 -4.67 -3.11
CA MET A 273 -7.67 -5.85 -2.45
C MET A 273 -9.19 -5.75 -2.32
N SER A 274 -9.74 -4.59 -1.92
CA SER A 274 -11.19 -4.39 -1.74
C SER A 274 -12.01 -4.59 -3.01
N CYS A 275 -11.38 -4.43 -4.17
CA CYS A 275 -12.04 -4.63 -5.45
C CYS A 275 -11.95 -6.09 -5.90
N LEU A 276 -10.80 -6.74 -5.68
CA LEU A 276 -10.58 -8.14 -6.06
C LEU A 276 -11.45 -9.10 -5.23
N VAL A 277 -11.59 -8.87 -3.92
CA VAL A 277 -12.37 -9.75 -3.03
C VAL A 277 -13.87 -9.72 -3.29
N LYS A 278 -14.38 -8.81 -4.14
CA LYS A 278 -15.77 -8.83 -4.61
C LYS A 278 -16.06 -9.98 -5.58
N HIS A 279 -15.03 -10.59 -6.16
CA HIS A 279 -15.18 -11.78 -6.99
C HIS A 279 -15.48 -13.01 -6.11
N PRO A 280 -16.52 -13.83 -6.39
CA PRO A 280 -16.93 -14.92 -5.50
C PRO A 280 -15.83 -15.92 -5.12
N ALA A 281 -14.94 -16.28 -6.06
CA ALA A 281 -13.84 -17.20 -5.76
C ALA A 281 -12.72 -16.55 -4.93
N MET A 282 -12.41 -15.26 -5.16
CA MET A 282 -11.49 -14.52 -4.31
C MET A 282 -12.07 -14.34 -2.91
N TYR A 283 -13.37 -14.09 -2.84
CA TYR A 283 -14.09 -13.95 -1.58
C TYR A 283 -14.03 -15.21 -0.73
N LYS A 284 -14.32 -16.37 -1.31
CA LYS A 284 -14.17 -17.66 -0.63
C LYS A 284 -12.74 -17.87 -0.12
N THR A 285 -11.74 -17.47 -0.90
CA THR A 285 -10.33 -17.55 -0.49
C THR A 285 -10.06 -16.60 0.69
N PHE A 286 -10.55 -15.36 0.62
CA PHE A 286 -10.46 -14.36 1.69
C PHE A 286 -11.10 -14.85 3.00
N GLN A 287 -12.30 -15.45 2.92
CA GLN A 287 -12.98 -16.04 4.08
C GLN A 287 -12.17 -17.17 4.71
N SER A 288 -11.55 -18.03 3.90
CA SER A 288 -10.77 -19.16 4.39
C SER A 288 -9.47 -18.77 5.11
N ARG A 289 -9.09 -17.49 5.03
CA ARG A 289 -7.87 -16.92 5.59
C ARG A 289 -8.18 -15.95 6.74
N ASP A 290 -7.15 -15.61 7.50
CA ASP A 290 -7.19 -14.55 8.51
C ASP A 290 -6.98 -13.14 7.90
N THR A 291 -7.28 -12.94 6.60
CA THR A 291 -6.96 -11.68 5.89
C THR A 291 -7.59 -10.46 6.56
N PHE A 292 -8.87 -10.53 6.95
CA PHE A 292 -9.53 -9.43 7.65
C PHE A 292 -8.84 -9.07 8.97
N ARG A 293 -8.38 -10.08 9.72
CA ARG A 293 -7.62 -9.87 10.94
C ARG A 293 -6.30 -9.13 10.67
N ARG A 294 -5.60 -9.45 9.58
CA ARG A 294 -4.36 -8.73 9.19
C ARG A 294 -4.61 -7.26 8.89
N ILE A 295 -5.74 -6.94 8.25
CA ILE A 295 -6.19 -5.56 8.03
C ILE A 295 -6.43 -4.85 9.37
N VAL A 296 -7.15 -5.50 10.30
CA VAL A 296 -7.42 -4.93 11.63
C VAL A 296 -6.13 -4.71 12.43
N GLU A 297 -5.22 -5.68 12.42
CA GLU A 297 -3.91 -5.57 13.08
C GLU A 297 -3.08 -4.42 12.50
N TYR A 298 -3.07 -4.27 11.17
CA TYR A 298 -2.44 -3.13 10.49
C TYR A 298 -3.04 -1.80 10.94
N LEU A 299 -4.36 -1.63 10.86
CA LEU A 299 -5.05 -0.39 11.25
C LEU A 299 -4.80 -0.06 12.73
N ASN A 300 -4.79 -1.08 13.59
CA ASN A 300 -4.51 -0.90 15.01
C ASN A 300 -3.09 -0.40 15.28
N ARG A 301 -2.08 -1.03 14.67
CA ARG A 301 -0.67 -0.56 14.75
C ARG A 301 -0.56 0.88 14.23
N ARG A 302 -1.20 1.15 13.10
CA ARG A 302 -1.14 2.43 12.41
C ARG A 302 -1.75 3.56 13.23
N ILE A 303 -2.93 3.37 13.81
CA ILE A 303 -3.64 4.42 14.57
C ILE A 303 -2.94 4.73 15.89
N ARG A 304 -2.36 3.70 16.52
CA ARG A 304 -1.68 3.80 17.83
C ARG A 304 -0.21 4.18 17.73
N SER A 305 0.30 4.56 16.57
CA SER A 305 1.72 4.84 16.35
C SER A 305 2.28 6.08 17.10
N GLY A 306 1.52 6.73 17.98
CA GLY A 306 2.01 7.69 18.99
C GLY A 306 2.56 9.03 18.48
N THR A 307 2.72 9.21 17.17
CA THR A 307 3.17 10.47 16.58
C THR A 307 2.04 11.48 16.58
N GLU A 308 2.31 12.70 17.04
CA GLU A 308 1.41 13.84 16.82
C GLU A 308 1.27 14.03 15.31
N LEU A 309 0.04 13.90 14.81
CA LEU A 309 -0.22 13.86 13.37
C LEU A 309 -0.58 15.25 12.88
N VAL A 310 0.04 15.64 11.77
CA VAL A 310 -0.43 16.78 10.98
C VAL A 310 -1.75 16.42 10.29
N ALA A 311 -2.57 17.43 9.95
CA ALA A 311 -3.90 17.22 9.36
C ALA A 311 -3.88 16.30 8.12
N LEU A 312 -2.87 16.45 7.25
CA LEU A 312 -2.70 15.61 6.05
C LEU A 312 -2.51 14.11 6.38
N GLU A 313 -1.81 13.79 7.47
CA GLU A 313 -1.63 12.39 7.89
C GLU A 313 -2.89 11.79 8.49
N ILE A 314 -3.70 12.61 9.17
CA ILE A 314 -5.02 12.22 9.68
C ILE A 314 -5.92 11.82 8.51
N GLU A 315 -5.97 12.62 7.44
CA GLU A 315 -6.77 12.32 6.24
C GLU A 315 -6.33 11.06 5.52
N LYS A 316 -5.01 10.84 5.38
CA LYS A 316 -4.47 9.62 4.77
C LYS A 316 -4.86 8.38 5.57
N ARG A 317 -4.67 8.39 6.89
CA ARG A 317 -5.00 7.23 7.74
C ARG A 317 -6.50 6.98 7.85
N TRP A 318 -7.32 8.03 7.76
CA TRP A 318 -8.76 7.85 7.59
C TRP A 318 -9.07 7.17 6.26
N THR A 319 -8.42 7.59 5.17
CA THR A 319 -8.61 6.96 3.86
C THR A 319 -8.22 5.48 3.89
N GLU A 320 -7.15 5.11 4.59
CA GLU A 320 -6.78 3.70 4.84
C GLU A 320 -7.92 2.93 5.55
N TRP A 321 -8.53 3.50 6.60
CA TRP A 321 -9.68 2.89 7.29
C TRP A 321 -10.92 2.80 6.39
N GLU A 322 -11.22 3.84 5.62
CA GLU A 322 -12.36 3.90 4.70
C GLU A 322 -12.23 2.87 3.57
N LEU A 323 -11.04 2.71 3.01
CA LEU A 323 -10.74 1.66 2.03
C LEU A 323 -10.79 0.25 2.64
N SER A 324 -10.73 0.16 3.97
CA SER A 324 -10.89 -1.11 4.68
C SER A 324 -12.36 -1.48 4.94
N LEU A 325 -13.27 -0.52 4.81
CA LEU A 325 -14.69 -0.71 5.11
C LEU A 325 -15.39 -1.75 4.22
N PRO A 326 -15.14 -1.83 2.90
CA PRO A 326 -15.73 -2.88 2.07
C PRO A 326 -15.40 -4.29 2.57
N HIS A 327 -14.20 -4.51 3.14
CA HIS A 327 -13.84 -5.80 3.72
C HIS A 327 -14.67 -6.11 4.96
N PHE A 328 -14.91 -5.10 5.80
CA PHE A 328 -15.76 -5.23 6.98
C PHE A 328 -17.24 -5.45 6.63
N GLU A 329 -17.73 -4.76 5.59
CA GLU A 329 -19.08 -4.93 5.06
C GLU A 329 -19.28 -6.35 4.54
N LEU A 330 -18.33 -6.88 3.77
CA LEU A 330 -18.36 -8.26 3.28
C LEU A 330 -18.45 -9.29 4.43
N VAL A 331 -17.53 -9.25 5.40
CA VAL A 331 -17.57 -10.20 6.54
C VAL A 331 -18.81 -10.03 7.43
N THR A 332 -19.42 -8.84 7.44
CA THR A 332 -20.66 -8.58 8.17
C THR A 332 -21.87 -9.12 7.39
N GLU A 333 -21.87 -9.00 6.06
CA GLU A 333 -22.89 -9.58 5.19
C GLU A 333 -22.89 -11.11 5.27
N ASP A 334 -21.70 -11.74 5.23
CA ASP A 334 -21.56 -13.18 5.50
C ASP A 334 -22.17 -13.58 6.82
N LEU A 335 -21.83 -12.82 7.86
CA LEU A 335 -22.30 -13.12 9.18
C LEU A 335 -23.84 -13.03 9.24
N SER A 336 -24.42 -12.02 8.60
CA SER A 336 -25.87 -11.87 8.47
C SER A 336 -26.50 -13.04 7.70
N ASN A 337 -25.90 -13.46 6.59
CA ASN A 337 -26.37 -14.58 5.76
C ASN A 337 -26.29 -15.91 6.52
N ALA A 338 -25.16 -16.17 7.19
CA ALA A 338 -24.94 -17.32 8.05
C ALA A 338 -25.99 -17.41 9.16
N LEU A 339 -26.35 -16.27 9.76
CA LEU A 339 -27.36 -16.19 10.82
C LEU A 339 -28.77 -16.47 10.28
N THR A 340 -29.10 -15.94 9.11
CA THR A 340 -30.38 -16.20 8.45
C THR A 340 -30.54 -17.68 8.09
N ASN A 341 -29.47 -18.30 7.60
CA ASN A 341 -29.45 -19.71 7.21
C ASN A 341 -29.19 -20.67 8.38
N LYS A 342 -28.87 -20.15 9.57
CA LYS A 342 -28.43 -20.92 10.75
C LYS A 342 -27.22 -21.83 10.45
N ASP A 343 -26.33 -21.40 9.56
CA ASP A 343 -25.11 -22.11 9.19
C ASP A 343 -23.90 -21.19 9.40
N MET A 344 -23.18 -21.44 10.49
CA MET A 344 -21.99 -20.68 10.90
C MET A 344 -20.68 -21.35 10.46
N SER A 345 -20.73 -22.44 9.69
CA SER A 345 -19.56 -23.25 9.35
C SER A 345 -18.48 -22.50 8.57
N HIS A 346 -18.86 -21.47 7.82
CA HIS A 346 -17.99 -20.67 6.97
C HIS A 346 -17.60 -19.32 7.56
N VAL A 347 -18.16 -18.93 8.73
CA VAL A 347 -17.88 -17.63 9.34
C VAL A 347 -16.54 -17.66 10.08
N THR A 348 -15.57 -16.91 9.57
CA THR A 348 -14.23 -16.79 10.17
C THR A 348 -14.03 -15.52 10.99
N LEU A 349 -14.97 -14.57 10.91
CA LEU A 349 -14.91 -13.32 11.66
C LEU A 349 -14.83 -13.54 13.17
N ARG A 350 -13.83 -12.92 13.80
CA ARG A 350 -13.68 -12.87 15.25
C ARG A 350 -14.32 -11.60 15.80
N GLY A 351 -15.02 -11.73 16.93
CA GLY A 351 -15.69 -10.58 17.53
C GLY A 351 -14.73 -9.49 17.99
N GLU A 352 -13.56 -9.87 18.49
CA GLU A 352 -12.54 -8.91 18.90
C GLU A 352 -12.03 -8.06 17.71
N ASP A 353 -11.93 -8.65 16.52
CA ASP A 353 -11.45 -7.97 15.32
C ASP A 353 -12.51 -7.00 14.80
N ALA A 354 -13.80 -7.37 14.86
CA ALA A 354 -14.92 -6.49 14.55
C ALA A 354 -14.98 -5.26 15.48
N VAL A 355 -14.87 -5.48 16.81
CA VAL A 355 -14.88 -4.37 17.77
C VAL A 355 -13.68 -3.46 17.59
N MET A 356 -12.49 -4.03 17.38
CA MET A 356 -11.28 -3.25 17.15
C MET A 356 -11.40 -2.40 15.89
N PHE A 357 -11.92 -2.95 14.79
CA PHE A 357 -12.17 -2.21 13.56
C PHE A 357 -13.08 -1.00 13.77
N LEU A 358 -14.21 -1.19 14.47
CA LEU A 358 -15.16 -0.12 14.78
C LEU A 358 -14.57 0.92 15.74
N ALA A 359 -13.82 0.49 16.75
CA ALA A 359 -13.12 1.36 17.69
C ALA A 359 -12.15 2.29 16.96
N ARG A 360 -11.38 1.74 16.02
CA ARG A 360 -10.43 2.48 15.19
C ARG A 360 -11.12 3.56 14.34
N GLY A 361 -12.27 3.24 13.72
CA GLY A 361 -13.08 4.21 12.99
C GLY A 361 -13.61 5.33 13.89
N ALA A 362 -14.17 4.97 15.05
CA ALA A 362 -14.71 5.94 16.01
C ALA A 362 -13.64 6.88 16.58
N GLU A 363 -12.42 6.37 16.82
CA GLU A 363 -11.28 7.20 17.22
C GLU A 363 -10.91 8.23 16.15
N TRP A 364 -10.98 7.89 14.86
CA TRP A 364 -10.73 8.87 13.81
C TRP A 364 -11.82 9.94 13.72
N VAL A 365 -13.09 9.56 13.89
CA VAL A 365 -14.18 10.52 13.98
C VAL A 365 -13.93 11.51 15.13
N SER A 366 -13.38 11.04 16.27
CA SER A 366 -12.99 11.91 17.39
C SER A 366 -11.88 12.92 17.11
N ARG A 367 -11.11 12.72 16.03
CA ARG A 367 -10.02 13.58 15.57
C ARG A 367 -10.46 14.58 14.49
N ARG A 368 -11.77 14.77 14.33
CA ARG A 368 -12.40 15.71 13.38
C ARG A 368 -12.25 15.32 11.91
N VAL A 369 -12.22 14.03 11.60
CA VAL A 369 -12.37 13.62 10.20
C VAL A 369 -13.85 13.70 9.83
N THR A 370 -14.24 14.76 9.13
CA THR A 370 -15.64 15.14 8.87
C THR A 370 -16.26 14.40 7.67
N ARG A 371 -15.91 13.14 7.42
CA ARG A 371 -16.57 12.37 6.36
C ARG A 371 -17.88 11.75 6.85
N GLU A 372 -18.82 11.58 5.93
CA GLU A 372 -20.18 11.12 6.21
C GLU A 372 -20.26 9.69 6.77
N LYS A 373 -19.15 8.93 6.85
CA LYS A 373 -19.13 7.49 7.15
C LYS A 373 -19.39 7.10 8.63
N HIS A 374 -19.64 8.07 9.52
CA HIS A 374 -19.96 7.78 10.93
C HIS A 374 -21.24 6.92 11.08
N HIS A 375 -22.21 7.07 10.16
CA HIS A 375 -23.46 6.29 10.19
C HIS A 375 -23.22 4.79 9.96
N GLN A 376 -22.17 4.41 9.22
CA GLN A 376 -21.83 3.00 9.00
C GLN A 376 -21.26 2.37 10.27
N ILE A 377 -20.43 3.11 11.01
CA ILE A 377 -19.93 2.67 12.33
C ILE A 377 -21.10 2.53 13.30
N GLU A 378 -21.97 3.54 13.34
CA GLU A 378 -23.18 3.54 14.18
C GLU A 378 -24.10 2.36 13.87
N TYR A 379 -24.40 2.13 12.59
CA TYR A 379 -25.23 1.04 12.12
C TYR A 379 -24.65 -0.32 12.50
N ALA A 380 -23.34 -0.52 12.28
CA ALA A 380 -22.66 -1.74 12.68
C ALA A 380 -22.74 -1.96 14.20
N LEU A 381 -22.52 -0.93 15.03
CA LEU A 381 -22.63 -1.07 16.49
C LEU A 381 -24.01 -1.53 16.94
N ARG A 382 -25.07 -0.98 16.33
CA ARG A 382 -26.46 -1.37 16.64
C ARG A 382 -26.70 -2.82 16.25
N ILE A 383 -26.25 -3.22 15.07
CA ILE A 383 -26.35 -4.60 14.56
C ILE A 383 -25.63 -5.57 15.49
N TYR A 384 -24.33 -5.37 15.74
CA TYR A 384 -23.55 -6.28 16.58
C TYR A 384 -24.06 -6.30 18.04
N GLY A 385 -24.56 -5.18 18.56
CA GLY A 385 -25.19 -5.12 19.88
C GLY A 385 -26.48 -5.94 19.97
N PHE A 386 -27.35 -5.82 18.97
CA PHE A 386 -28.56 -6.63 18.85
C PHE A 386 -28.21 -8.12 18.75
N TRP A 387 -27.29 -8.47 17.87
CA TRP A 387 -26.82 -9.85 17.65
C TRP A 387 -26.25 -10.48 18.92
N ALA A 388 -25.46 -9.72 19.68
CA ALA A 388 -24.85 -10.21 20.90
C ALA A 388 -25.84 -10.40 22.06
N THR A 389 -27.07 -9.87 21.98
CA THR A 389 -28.08 -9.98 23.04
C THR A 389 -29.28 -10.82 22.68
N ALA A 390 -29.57 -11.02 21.39
CA ALA A 390 -30.65 -11.88 20.93
C ALA A 390 -30.46 -13.34 21.42
N PRO A 391 -31.35 -13.88 22.28
CA PRO A 391 -31.24 -15.24 22.80
C PRO A 391 -31.19 -16.31 21.70
N GLU A 392 -32.05 -16.16 20.69
CA GLU A 392 -32.13 -17.00 19.51
C GLU A 392 -30.79 -17.09 18.77
N TRP A 393 -29.99 -16.01 18.79
CA TRP A 393 -28.74 -15.98 18.04
C TRP A 393 -27.59 -16.50 18.88
N ARG A 394 -27.59 -16.25 20.19
CA ARG A 394 -26.61 -16.86 21.12
C ARG A 394 -26.62 -18.39 21.07
N ALA A 395 -27.76 -18.99 20.72
CA ALA A 395 -27.86 -20.44 20.54
C ALA A 395 -27.15 -20.95 19.27
N VAL A 396 -27.03 -20.12 18.24
CA VAL A 396 -26.45 -20.47 16.93
C VAL A 396 -25.01 -19.96 16.79
N PHE A 397 -24.68 -18.84 17.43
CA PHE A 397 -23.38 -18.20 17.35
C PHE A 397 -22.27 -19.13 17.83
N PRO A 398 -21.14 -19.22 17.09
CA PRO A 398 -19.92 -19.77 17.65
C PRO A 398 -19.59 -18.98 18.93
N ARG A 399 -19.42 -19.67 20.06
CA ARG A 399 -19.02 -19.04 21.32
C ARG A 399 -17.83 -18.09 21.14
N ARG A 400 -16.91 -18.46 20.23
CA ARG A 400 -15.76 -17.66 19.83
C ARG A 400 -16.12 -16.24 19.39
N LEU A 401 -17.20 -16.04 18.63
CA LEU A 401 -17.62 -14.73 18.13
C LEU A 401 -18.19 -13.86 19.25
N VAL A 402 -19.17 -14.35 20.02
CA VAL A 402 -19.77 -13.58 21.13
C VAL A 402 -18.75 -13.30 22.23
N ASP A 403 -17.98 -14.31 22.65
CA ASP A 403 -16.90 -14.12 23.62
C ASP A 403 -15.84 -13.15 23.08
N GLY A 404 -15.60 -13.18 21.76
CA GLY A 404 -14.75 -12.25 21.04
C GLY A 404 -15.25 -10.81 21.12
N LEU A 405 -16.54 -10.58 20.87
CA LEU A 405 -17.18 -9.26 20.98
C LEU A 405 -17.03 -8.75 22.41
N ILE A 406 -17.33 -9.57 23.42
CA ILE A 406 -17.20 -9.19 24.83
C ILE A 406 -15.74 -8.85 25.17
N ARG A 407 -14.77 -9.70 24.76
CA ARG A 407 -13.35 -9.46 24.99
C ARG A 407 -12.87 -8.17 24.32
N GLY A 408 -13.21 -7.98 23.05
CA GLY A 408 -12.87 -6.77 22.29
C GLY A 408 -13.47 -5.52 22.90
N THR A 409 -14.75 -5.56 23.26
CA THR A 409 -15.45 -4.42 23.88
C THR A 409 -14.85 -4.09 25.24
N ARG A 410 -14.49 -5.07 26.07
CA ARG A 410 -13.76 -4.79 27.32
C ARG A 410 -12.43 -4.06 27.08
N GLN A 411 -11.71 -4.39 26.01
CA GLN A 411 -10.43 -3.74 25.71
C GLN A 411 -10.58 -2.33 25.15
N GLU A 412 -11.57 -2.12 24.28
CA GLU A 412 -11.65 -0.93 23.43
C GLU A 412 -12.73 0.08 23.87
N TRP A 413 -13.76 -0.35 24.61
CA TRP A 413 -14.93 0.47 24.86
C TRP A 413 -14.63 1.78 25.58
N LEU A 414 -14.00 1.71 26.76
CA LEU A 414 -13.71 2.93 27.53
C LEU A 414 -12.66 3.82 26.86
N PRO A 415 -11.52 3.31 26.35
CA PRO A 415 -10.55 4.14 25.63
C PRO A 415 -11.17 4.89 24.44
N THR A 416 -11.99 4.22 23.63
CA THR A 416 -12.67 4.84 22.50
C THR A 416 -13.76 5.83 22.95
N LEU A 417 -14.50 5.54 24.01
CA LEU A 417 -15.50 6.45 24.56
C LEU A 417 -14.86 7.74 25.11
N ASP A 418 -13.74 7.62 25.83
CA ASP A 418 -12.97 8.76 26.31
C ASP A 418 -12.42 9.58 25.12
N ALA A 419 -11.94 8.92 24.06
CA ALA A 419 -11.50 9.59 22.83
C ALA A 419 -12.64 10.38 22.16
N LEU A 420 -13.83 9.76 22.01
CA LEU A 420 -15.02 10.42 21.48
C LEU A 420 -15.45 11.61 22.35
N ARG A 421 -15.46 11.49 23.68
CA ARG A 421 -15.79 12.61 24.56
C ARG A 421 -14.79 13.76 24.46
N ALA A 422 -13.49 13.45 24.39
CA ALA A 422 -12.46 14.45 24.13
C ALA A 422 -12.62 15.11 22.75
N GLY A 423 -13.03 14.33 21.74
CA GLY A 423 -13.37 14.83 20.41
C GLY A 423 -14.54 15.81 20.42
N ALA A 424 -15.63 15.48 21.12
CA ALA A 424 -16.78 16.36 21.33
C ALA A 424 -16.37 17.69 21.99
N TYR A 425 -15.50 17.66 23.00
CA TYR A 425 -14.99 18.89 23.62
C TYR A 425 -14.19 19.74 22.62
N ARG A 426 -13.37 19.11 21.78
CA ARG A 426 -12.63 19.82 20.72
C ARG A 426 -13.61 20.44 19.72
N ILE A 427 -14.61 19.72 19.25
CA ILE A 427 -15.60 20.21 18.27
C ILE A 427 -16.62 21.06 19.03
N HIS A 428 -16.41 22.37 19.14
CA HIS A 428 -17.19 23.26 20.03
C HIS A 428 -18.74 23.19 19.88
N ARG A 429 -19.27 22.52 18.84
CA ARG A 429 -20.63 21.96 18.76
C ARG A 429 -20.62 20.67 17.92
N PRO A 430 -20.61 19.46 18.52
CA PRO A 430 -20.70 18.24 17.74
C PRO A 430 -22.06 18.17 17.01
N GLY A 431 -22.05 17.80 15.73
CA GLY A 431 -23.28 17.57 14.99
C GLY A 431 -24.06 16.35 15.52
N GLU A 432 -25.33 16.23 15.16
CA GLU A 432 -26.22 15.14 15.58
C GLU A 432 -25.60 13.75 15.34
N SER A 433 -25.06 13.55 14.14
CA SER A 433 -24.24 12.42 13.72
C SER A 433 -23.18 11.96 14.74
N TYR A 434 -22.47 12.91 15.34
CA TYR A 434 -21.42 12.63 16.31
C TYR A 434 -22.02 12.15 17.64
N SER A 435 -23.07 12.84 18.09
CA SER A 435 -23.82 12.48 19.30
C SER A 435 -24.43 11.09 19.17
N ASN A 436 -24.97 10.75 17.99
CA ASN A 436 -25.50 9.42 17.70
C ASN A 436 -24.43 8.34 17.77
N LEU A 437 -23.22 8.61 17.25
CA LEU A 437 -22.09 7.68 17.38
C LEU A 437 -21.68 7.47 18.85
N VAL A 438 -21.59 8.54 19.64
CA VAL A 438 -21.29 8.45 21.09
C VAL A 438 -22.36 7.61 21.81
N ALA A 439 -23.63 7.85 21.51
CA ALA A 439 -24.75 7.12 22.09
C ALA A 439 -24.74 5.65 21.67
N ALA A 440 -24.49 5.35 20.41
CA ALA A 440 -24.40 3.98 19.90
C ALA A 440 -23.22 3.22 20.52
N TRP A 441 -22.04 3.84 20.64
CA TRP A 441 -20.88 3.22 21.29
C TRP A 441 -21.11 2.98 22.79
N THR A 442 -21.76 3.92 23.47
CA THR A 442 -22.16 3.76 24.88
C THR A 442 -23.14 2.60 25.04
N THR A 443 -24.21 2.59 24.22
CA THR A 443 -25.24 1.55 24.22
C THR A 443 -24.66 0.17 23.91
N PHE A 444 -23.73 0.08 22.97
CA PHE A 444 -23.07 -1.18 22.61
C PHE A 444 -22.34 -1.82 23.80
N GLY A 445 -21.58 -1.02 24.57
CA GLY A 445 -20.88 -1.53 25.77
C GLY A 445 -21.82 -1.94 26.90
N THR A 446 -22.86 -1.14 27.18
CA THR A 446 -23.83 -1.45 28.24
C THR A 446 -24.67 -2.68 27.89
N THR A 447 -25.05 -2.84 26.62
CA THR A 447 -25.73 -4.02 26.06
C THR A 447 -24.92 -5.30 26.26
N LEU A 448 -23.58 -5.20 26.22
CA LEU A 448 -22.65 -6.29 26.52
C LEU A 448 -22.33 -6.45 28.02
N GLY A 449 -23.07 -5.74 28.89
CA GLY A 449 -22.95 -5.84 30.34
C GLY A 449 -21.75 -5.08 30.94
N LEU A 450 -21.18 -4.12 30.21
CA LEU A 450 -20.14 -3.25 30.75
C LEU A 450 -20.76 -2.08 31.53
N ASP A 451 -20.12 -1.76 32.65
CA ASP A 451 -20.43 -0.60 33.48
C ASP A 451 -19.24 0.36 33.43
N GLU A 452 -19.48 1.64 33.13
CA GLU A 452 -18.40 2.61 32.94
C GLU A 452 -17.53 2.76 34.18
N GLY A 453 -18.13 2.79 35.37
CA GLY A 453 -17.42 2.92 36.64
C GLY A 453 -16.52 1.71 36.94
N LYS A 454 -17.04 0.50 36.72
CA LYS A 454 -16.27 -0.75 36.87
C LYS A 454 -15.14 -0.84 35.85
N GLU A 455 -15.40 -0.50 34.59
CA GLU A 455 -14.37 -0.54 33.54
C GLU A 455 -13.28 0.50 33.77
N ARG A 456 -13.63 1.71 34.24
CA ARG A 456 -12.65 2.73 34.62
C ARG A 456 -11.73 2.24 35.74
N LYS A 457 -12.31 1.67 36.80
CA LYS A 457 -11.55 1.04 37.90
C LYS A 457 -10.69 -0.13 37.42
N ARG A 458 -11.20 -0.99 36.52
CA ARG A 458 -10.45 -2.10 35.94
C ARG A 458 -9.23 -1.60 35.17
N LEU A 459 -9.41 -0.61 34.29
CA LEU A 459 -8.32 -0.04 33.50
C LEU A 459 -7.30 0.72 34.35
N GLU A 460 -7.74 1.44 35.39
CA GLU A 460 -6.84 2.04 36.38
C GLU A 460 -6.02 0.95 37.09
N ASN A 461 -6.65 -0.14 37.52
CA ASN A 461 -5.95 -1.27 38.14
C ASN A 461 -4.99 -1.98 37.18
N GLU A 462 -5.30 -2.06 35.89
CA GLU A 462 -4.40 -2.60 34.87
C GLU A 462 -3.22 -1.66 34.60
N LYS A 463 -3.44 -0.35 34.51
CA LYS A 463 -2.37 0.65 34.38
C LYS A 463 -1.37 0.58 35.53
N ARG A 464 -1.82 0.29 36.75
CA ARG A 464 -0.95 0.09 37.93
C ARG A 464 -0.02 -1.12 37.80
N LYS A 465 -0.33 -2.07 36.91
CA LYS A 465 0.51 -3.25 36.64
C LYS A 465 1.54 -3.00 35.54
N LEU A 466 1.49 -1.87 34.84
CA LEU A 466 2.37 -1.55 33.73
C LEU A 466 3.36 -0.45 34.12
N CYS A 467 4.48 -0.38 33.39
CA CYS A 467 5.45 0.69 33.55
C CYS A 467 4.95 1.97 32.86
N SER A 468 4.83 3.07 33.60
CA SER A 468 4.42 4.39 33.11
C SER A 468 5.43 5.01 32.13
N TYR A 469 6.69 4.58 32.16
CA TYR A 469 7.69 5.05 31.20
C TYR A 469 7.43 4.46 29.81
N GLN A 470 6.97 5.29 28.87
CA GLN A 470 6.49 4.84 27.54
C GLN A 470 7.54 4.07 26.74
N SER A 471 8.82 4.45 26.83
CA SER A 471 9.92 3.78 26.13
C SER A 471 10.30 2.41 26.73
N CYS A 472 9.76 2.05 27.90
CA CYS A 472 10.00 0.75 28.51
C CYS A 472 9.19 -0.35 27.81
N ARG A 473 9.78 -1.53 27.57
CA ARG A 473 9.05 -2.71 27.06
C ARG A 473 7.85 -3.10 27.93
N PHE A 474 7.92 -2.84 29.24
CA PHE A 474 6.86 -3.12 30.20
C PHE A 474 5.79 -2.03 30.28
N SER A 475 5.82 -1.01 29.41
CA SER A 475 4.69 -0.10 29.25
C SER A 475 3.50 -0.76 28.56
N ARG A 476 3.74 -1.90 27.90
CA ARG A 476 2.72 -2.70 27.19
C ARG A 476 2.64 -4.16 27.67
N ALA A 477 3.54 -4.57 28.56
CA ALA A 477 3.61 -5.92 29.10
C ALA A 477 3.76 -5.86 30.62
N VAL A 478 3.10 -6.77 31.32
CA VAL A 478 3.23 -6.88 32.78
C VAL A 478 4.66 -7.33 33.11
N PRO A 479 5.44 -6.57 33.90
CA PRO A 479 6.77 -6.99 34.33
C PRO A 479 6.68 -8.17 35.30
N GLU A 480 7.72 -9.02 35.31
CA GLU A 480 7.85 -10.14 36.26
C GLU A 480 7.94 -9.66 37.71
N VAL A 481 8.50 -8.47 37.92
CA VAL A 481 8.59 -7.80 39.21
C VAL A 481 7.50 -6.74 39.34
N ALA A 482 6.89 -6.66 40.52
CA ALA A 482 5.88 -5.66 40.84
C ALA A 482 6.43 -4.24 40.57
N PRO A 483 5.73 -3.40 39.78
CA PRO A 483 6.18 -2.04 39.51
C PRO A 483 6.27 -1.22 40.80
N MET A 484 7.32 -0.41 40.93
CA MET A 484 7.48 0.55 42.01
C MET A 484 6.59 1.78 41.78
N ILE A 485 5.80 2.13 42.77
CA ILE A 485 4.99 3.35 42.78
C ILE A 485 5.86 4.60 42.99
N CYS A 486 5.58 5.67 42.25
CA CYS A 486 6.21 6.97 42.47
C CYS A 486 5.82 7.51 43.83
N LYS A 487 6.80 7.68 44.74
CA LYS A 487 6.56 8.15 46.11
C LYS A 487 6.00 9.58 46.20
N GLY A 488 6.10 10.37 45.13
CA GLY A 488 5.58 11.75 45.10
C GLY A 488 4.08 11.82 44.83
N CYS A 489 3.64 11.33 43.67
CA CYS A 489 2.23 11.39 43.26
C CYS A 489 1.40 10.15 43.63
N GLY A 490 2.01 8.97 43.71
CA GLY A 490 1.26 7.71 43.83
C GLY A 490 0.62 7.21 42.52
N ASP A 491 0.68 7.99 41.44
CA ASP A 491 -0.05 7.68 40.21
C ASP A 491 0.80 6.97 39.14
N ALA A 492 2.12 7.18 39.16
CA ALA A 492 3.06 6.56 38.22
C ALA A 492 3.70 5.29 38.79
N TRP A 493 3.89 4.28 37.95
CA TRP A 493 4.38 2.95 38.30
C TRP A 493 5.57 2.60 37.41
N TYR A 494 6.70 2.14 37.95
CA TYR A 494 7.92 1.90 37.18
C TYR A 494 8.48 0.50 37.45
N CYS A 495 8.84 -0.25 36.41
CA CYS A 495 9.43 -1.58 36.60
C CYS A 495 10.84 -1.55 37.23
N GLY A 496 11.46 -0.37 37.38
CA GLY A 496 12.81 -0.19 37.91
C GLY A 496 13.19 1.28 38.06
N ARG A 497 14.28 1.57 38.77
CA ARG A 497 14.77 2.94 39.00
C ARG A 497 15.21 3.62 37.71
N ASP A 498 15.70 2.85 36.74
CA ASP A 498 16.15 3.37 35.45
C ASP A 498 14.98 3.93 34.64
N CYS A 499 13.83 3.23 34.63
CA CYS A 499 12.61 3.73 33.99
C CYS A 499 12.08 4.98 34.70
N GLN A 500 12.11 5.01 36.03
CA GLN A 500 11.73 6.21 36.78
C GLN A 500 12.62 7.41 36.46
N ARG A 501 13.94 7.21 36.38
CA ARG A 501 14.91 8.27 36.01
C ARG A 501 14.73 8.71 34.56
N GLY A 502 14.51 7.77 33.64
CA GLY A 502 14.28 8.05 32.21
C GLY A 502 13.03 8.89 31.97
N ASP A 503 11.93 8.55 32.67
CA ASP A 503 10.66 9.27 32.59
C ASP A 503 10.64 10.60 33.36
N TRP A 504 11.57 10.79 34.30
CA TRP A 504 11.56 11.91 35.24
C TRP A 504 11.46 13.29 34.56
N LYS A 505 12.08 13.45 33.38
CA LYS A 505 12.03 14.72 32.63
C LYS A 505 10.59 15.13 32.27
N VAL A 506 9.76 14.16 31.91
CA VAL A 506 8.34 14.35 31.57
C VAL A 506 7.49 14.31 32.84
N HIS A 507 7.69 13.28 33.68
CA HIS A 507 6.87 13.05 34.87
C HIS A 507 6.95 14.18 35.91
N LYS A 508 8.10 14.85 36.08
CA LYS A 508 8.28 15.89 37.10
C LYS A 508 7.25 17.03 37.00
N GLN A 509 6.72 17.30 35.80
CA GLN A 509 5.71 18.34 35.56
C GLN A 509 4.34 17.92 36.14
N ALA A 510 4.01 16.63 36.07
CA ALA A 510 2.76 16.08 36.59
C ALA A 510 2.85 15.62 38.05
N CYS A 511 4.06 15.34 38.56
CA CYS A 511 4.26 14.70 39.87
C CYS A 511 3.72 15.53 41.06
N GLY A 512 3.50 16.85 40.91
CA GLY A 512 2.73 17.72 41.81
C GLY A 512 3.26 17.95 43.23
N LYS A 513 3.95 16.97 43.82
CA LYS A 513 4.50 16.96 45.18
C LYS A 513 5.93 16.46 45.12
N ARG A 514 6.88 17.39 45.23
CA ARG A 514 8.22 17.04 45.70
C ARG A 514 8.06 16.67 47.17
N LEU A 515 8.37 15.44 47.55
CA LEU A 515 8.62 15.11 48.96
C LEU A 515 9.68 16.13 49.43
N LYS A 516 9.27 17.06 50.29
CA LYS A 516 10.18 18.02 50.93
C LYS A 516 11.06 17.28 51.93
#